data_AF-A0A1D8PLW9-F1
#
_entry.id   AF-A0A1D8PLW9-F1
#
_cell.length_a   1.000
_cell.length_b   1.000
_cell.length_c   1.000
_cell.angle_alpha   90.00
_cell.angle_beta   90.00
_cell.angle_gamma   90.00
#
_symmetry.space_group_name_H-M   'P 1'
#
loop_
_entity.id
_entity.type
_entity.pdbx_description
1 polymer ?
#
loop_
_entity_poly.entity_id
_entity_poly.type
_entity_poly.pdbx_seq_one_letter_code
_entity_poly.pdbx_strand_id
1 'polypeptide(L)'
;MSSTQFPTLTLEEFKTAIQDISQFELESKKNQQKHFIFKLIDTNNELWQEINNIKQLQDSSSFENKENLILYQETLWENKHSLLEQIARIESINDELIRRNLISEQDKLQEETKLMEEINKKDIENETQQKDGTEGKEEEEKANGEGEDEGEGEGKGEGEGVYL
;
A
#
# COMPACT_ATOMS: atom_id res chain seq x y z
N MET A 1 -24.76 -4.46 -15.81
CA MET A 1 -23.78 -3.69 -15.00
C MET A 1 -22.42 -3.92 -15.64
N SER A 2 -21.71 -2.85 -15.99
CA SER A 2 -20.58 -2.88 -16.95
C SER A 2 -19.45 -3.81 -16.48
N SER A 3 -19.17 -4.88 -17.23
CA SER A 3 -18.02 -5.75 -17.00
C SER A 3 -16.75 -4.93 -17.21
N THR A 4 -15.98 -4.69 -16.15
CA THR A 4 -14.58 -4.29 -16.24
C THR A 4 -13.84 -5.47 -16.88
N GLN A 5 -13.90 -5.59 -18.21
CA GLN A 5 -13.08 -6.57 -18.93
C GLN A 5 -11.65 -6.09 -18.81
N PHE A 6 -10.90 -6.78 -17.95
CA PHE A 6 -9.44 -6.68 -17.91
C PHE A 6 -8.88 -6.91 -19.32
N PRO A 7 -7.78 -6.24 -19.68
CA PRO A 7 -7.20 -6.41 -21.00
C PRO A 7 -6.80 -7.89 -21.20
N THR A 8 -7.22 -8.46 -22.32
CA THR A 8 -7.01 -9.88 -22.65
C THR A 8 -5.66 -10.17 -23.30
N LEU A 9 -5.00 -9.13 -23.83
CA LEU A 9 -3.70 -9.23 -24.48
C LEU A 9 -2.60 -9.30 -23.42
N THR A 10 -1.61 -10.14 -23.58
CA THR A 10 -0.35 -10.02 -22.84
C THR A 10 0.32 -8.66 -23.08
N LEU A 11 1.28 -8.26 -22.23
CA LEU A 11 2.03 -7.03 -22.43
C LEU A 11 2.76 -6.99 -23.79
N GLU A 12 3.28 -8.12 -24.27
CA GLU A 12 3.96 -8.22 -25.56
C GLU A 12 3.01 -8.12 -26.76
N GLU A 13 1.82 -8.74 -26.66
CA GLU A 13 0.77 -8.56 -27.68
C GLU A 13 0.27 -7.12 -27.70
N PHE A 14 0.18 -6.48 -26.53
CA PHE A 14 -0.18 -5.08 -26.42
C PHE A 14 0.85 -4.16 -27.09
N LYS A 15 2.15 -4.34 -26.79
CA LYS A 15 3.25 -3.60 -27.45
C LYS A 15 3.20 -3.74 -28.96
N THR A 16 2.90 -4.93 -29.47
CA THR A 16 2.72 -5.16 -30.91
C THR A 16 1.50 -4.40 -31.44
N ALA A 17 0.36 -4.48 -30.76
CA ALA A 17 -0.89 -3.87 -31.19
C ALA A 17 -0.84 -2.33 -31.26
N ILE A 18 -0.07 -1.68 -30.38
CA ILE A 18 0.02 -0.22 -30.35
C ILE A 18 0.92 0.37 -31.45
N GLN A 19 1.69 -0.45 -32.18
CA GLN A 19 2.57 0.03 -33.26
C GLN A 19 1.80 0.58 -34.47
N ASP A 20 0.59 0.06 -34.72
CA ASP A 20 -0.19 0.35 -35.93
C ASP A 20 -1.38 1.30 -35.70
N ILE A 21 -1.60 1.75 -34.47
CA ILE A 21 -2.71 2.68 -34.14
C ILE A 21 -2.28 4.14 -34.22
N SER A 22 -3.24 5.06 -34.34
CA SER A 22 -2.98 6.50 -34.40
C SER A 22 -2.53 7.09 -33.06
N GLN A 23 -1.95 8.31 -33.08
CA GLN A 23 -1.63 9.05 -31.84
C GLN A 23 -2.87 9.28 -30.96
N PHE A 24 -4.01 9.58 -31.58
CA PHE A 24 -5.26 9.76 -30.85
C PHE A 24 -5.67 8.49 -30.10
N GLU A 25 -5.51 7.32 -30.74
CA GLU A 25 -5.79 6.03 -30.11
C GLU A 25 -4.79 5.70 -29.00
N LEU A 26 -3.51 6.01 -29.17
CA LEU A 26 -2.50 5.88 -28.11
C LEU A 26 -2.90 6.67 -26.86
N GLU A 27 -3.24 7.96 -27.02
CA GLU A 27 -3.68 8.81 -25.91
C GLU A 27 -5.00 8.34 -25.29
N SER A 28 -5.94 7.85 -26.11
CA SER A 28 -7.19 7.26 -25.63
C SER A 28 -6.94 6.02 -24.78
N LYS A 29 -6.05 5.12 -25.23
CA LYS A 29 -5.63 3.94 -24.48
C LYS A 29 -4.95 4.34 -23.18
N LYS A 30 -3.99 5.26 -23.22
CA LYS A 30 -3.29 5.76 -22.03
C LYS A 30 -4.27 6.26 -20.95
N ASN A 31 -5.27 7.04 -21.35
CA ASN A 31 -6.34 7.48 -20.44
C ASN A 31 -7.21 6.32 -19.91
N GLN A 32 -7.49 5.32 -20.74
CA GLN A 32 -8.17 4.10 -20.33
C GLN A 32 -7.36 3.32 -19.27
N GLN A 33 -6.05 3.17 -19.45
CA GLN A 33 -5.17 2.54 -18.45
C GLN A 33 -5.15 3.33 -17.14
N LYS A 34 -5.03 4.67 -17.20
CA LYS A 34 -5.10 5.53 -16.00
C LYS A 34 -6.42 5.36 -15.25
N HIS A 35 -7.54 5.28 -15.98
CA HIS A 35 -8.85 5.02 -15.37
C HIS A 35 -8.90 3.66 -14.65
N PHE A 36 -8.35 2.60 -15.26
CA PHE A 36 -8.28 1.28 -14.60
C PHE A 36 -7.39 1.28 -13.37
N ILE A 37 -6.23 1.96 -13.43
CA ILE A 37 -5.34 2.15 -12.28
C ILE A 37 -6.10 2.76 -11.11
N PHE A 38 -6.78 3.90 -11.32
CA PHE A 38 -7.48 4.56 -10.23
C PHE A 38 -8.67 3.76 -9.70
N LYS A 39 -9.38 3.04 -10.58
CA LYS A 39 -10.45 2.14 -10.14
C LYS A 39 -9.90 1.00 -9.27
N LEU A 40 -8.76 0.41 -9.63
CA LEU A 40 -8.10 -0.62 -8.82
C LEU A 40 -7.66 -0.09 -7.46
N ILE A 41 -7.14 1.14 -7.40
CA ILE A 41 -6.77 1.79 -6.14
C ILE A 41 -8.00 2.04 -5.27
N ASP A 42 -9.09 2.54 -5.86
CA ASP A 42 -10.35 2.76 -5.13
C ASP A 42 -10.88 1.42 -4.56
N THR A 43 -10.85 0.34 -5.35
CA THR A 43 -11.21 -1.01 -4.86
C THR A 43 -10.27 -1.53 -3.77
N ASN A 44 -8.97 -1.32 -3.91
CA ASN A 44 -8.00 -1.73 -2.88
C ASN A 44 -8.24 -0.96 -1.57
N ASN A 45 -8.55 0.33 -1.65
CA ASN A 45 -8.89 1.15 -0.49
C ASN A 45 -10.16 0.63 0.23
N GLU A 46 -11.19 0.25 -0.52
CA GLU A 46 -12.39 -0.39 0.03
C GLU A 46 -12.04 -1.71 0.74
N LEU A 47 -11.24 -2.58 0.10
CA LEU A 47 -10.79 -3.85 0.70
C LEU A 47 -9.96 -3.64 1.97
N TRP A 48 -9.07 -2.64 1.99
CA TRP A 48 -8.31 -2.29 3.18
C TRP A 48 -9.18 -1.83 4.33
N GLN A 49 -10.23 -1.04 4.04
CA GLN A 49 -11.22 -0.65 5.05
C GLN A 49 -11.97 -1.88 5.59
N GLU A 50 -12.40 -2.81 4.73
CA GLU A 50 -13.07 -4.03 5.17
C GLU A 50 -12.17 -4.93 6.01
N ILE A 51 -10.89 -5.08 5.64
CA ILE A 51 -9.89 -5.79 6.45
C ILE A 51 -9.74 -5.14 7.82
N ASN A 52 -9.67 -3.81 7.89
CA ASN A 52 -9.54 -3.08 9.15
C ASN A 52 -10.80 -3.21 10.01
N ASN A 53 -11.99 -3.17 9.41
CA ASN A 53 -13.25 -3.39 10.10
C ASN A 53 -13.29 -4.78 10.75
N ILE A 54 -12.97 -5.85 10.00
CA ILE A 54 -12.96 -7.22 10.53
C ILE A 54 -11.97 -7.36 11.69
N LYS A 55 -10.77 -6.75 11.58
CA LYS A 55 -9.75 -6.79 12.64
C LYS A 55 -10.18 -6.10 13.93
N GLN A 56 -11.06 -5.09 13.85
CA GLN A 56 -11.58 -4.37 15.01
C GLN A 56 -12.76 -5.09 15.71
N LEU A 57 -13.37 -6.08 15.06
CA LEU A 57 -14.47 -6.85 15.66
C LEU A 57 -13.97 -7.75 16.79
N GLN A 58 -14.74 -7.82 17.89
CA GLN A 58 -14.44 -8.71 19.03
C GLN A 58 -14.44 -10.19 18.63
N ASP A 59 -15.19 -10.56 17.60
CA ASP A 59 -15.27 -11.91 17.02
C ASP A 59 -14.43 -12.05 15.75
N SER A 60 -13.38 -11.24 15.57
CA SER A 60 -12.41 -11.33 14.46
C SER A 60 -11.83 -12.74 14.23
N SER A 61 -11.93 -13.63 15.23
CA SER A 61 -11.51 -15.03 15.16
C SER A 61 -12.59 -16.01 14.64
N SER A 62 -13.79 -15.53 14.30
CA SER A 62 -14.84 -16.35 13.69
C SER A 62 -14.37 -16.96 12.37
N PHE A 63 -14.91 -18.13 12.01
CA PHE A 63 -14.54 -18.81 10.78
C PHE A 63 -14.81 -17.93 9.54
N GLU A 64 -15.98 -17.30 9.50
CA GLU A 64 -16.40 -16.39 8.43
C GLU A 64 -15.47 -15.18 8.30
N ASN A 65 -15.09 -14.55 9.41
CA ASN A 65 -14.15 -13.42 9.40
C ASN A 65 -12.78 -13.84 8.86
N LYS A 66 -12.29 -15.04 9.21
CA LYS A 66 -11.02 -15.57 8.69
C LYS A 66 -11.08 -15.84 7.19
N GLU A 67 -12.17 -16.44 6.71
CA GLU A 67 -12.36 -16.70 5.28
C GLU A 67 -12.43 -15.40 4.47
N ASN A 68 -13.18 -14.41 4.96
CA ASN A 68 -13.25 -13.07 4.35
C ASN A 68 -11.88 -12.37 4.33
N LEU A 69 -11.11 -12.44 5.42
CA LEU A 69 -9.76 -11.87 5.45
C LEU A 69 -8.84 -12.50 4.41
N ILE A 70 -8.89 -13.83 4.24
CA ILE A 70 -8.10 -14.53 3.21
C ILE A 70 -8.53 -14.07 1.82
N LEU A 71 -9.83 -14.05 1.54
CA LEU A 71 -10.37 -13.63 0.25
C LEU A 71 -9.97 -12.19 -0.10
N TYR A 72 -10.07 -11.26 0.85
CA TYR A 72 -9.69 -9.86 0.63
C TYR A 72 -8.18 -9.72 0.40
N GLN A 73 -7.35 -10.47 1.13
CA GLN A 73 -5.89 -10.48 0.93
C GLN A 73 -5.50 -11.05 -0.45
N GLU A 74 -6.13 -12.13 -0.88
CA GLU A 74 -5.94 -12.70 -2.22
C GLU A 74 -6.35 -11.70 -3.30
N THR A 75 -7.50 -11.04 -3.14
CA THR A 75 -7.99 -10.02 -4.08
C THR A 75 -7.04 -8.82 -4.18
N LEU A 76 -6.51 -8.34 -3.04
CA LEU A 76 -5.51 -7.27 -3.03
C LEU A 76 -4.22 -7.69 -3.77
N TRP A 77 -3.79 -8.94 -3.59
CA TRP A 77 -2.63 -9.48 -4.27
C TRP A 77 -2.84 -9.58 -5.80
N GLU A 78 -4.00 -10.04 -6.25
CA GLU A 78 -4.37 -10.07 -7.67
C GLU A 78 -4.45 -8.65 -8.27
N ASN A 79 -5.03 -7.71 -7.53
CA ASN A 79 -5.12 -6.31 -7.94
C ASN A 79 -3.73 -5.67 -8.07
N LYS A 80 -2.76 -6.03 -7.21
CA LYS A 80 -1.37 -5.58 -7.33
C LYS A 80 -0.74 -5.98 -8.67
N HIS A 81 -0.95 -7.22 -9.10
CA HIS A 81 -0.47 -7.68 -10.40
C HIS A 81 -1.14 -6.91 -11.56
N SER A 82 -2.45 -6.70 -11.47
CA SER A 82 -3.21 -5.92 -12.45
C SER A 82 -2.73 -4.47 -12.52
N LEU A 83 -2.42 -3.85 -11.37
CA LEU A 83 -1.91 -2.49 -11.27
C LEU A 83 -0.56 -2.34 -11.99
N LEU A 84 0.39 -3.23 -11.68
CA LEU A 84 1.71 -3.26 -12.33
C LEU A 84 1.59 -3.43 -13.85
N GLU A 85 0.66 -4.27 -14.30
CA GLU A 85 0.42 -4.46 -15.72
C GLU A 85 -0.15 -3.20 -16.40
N GLN A 86 -1.07 -2.48 -15.77
CA GLN A 86 -1.59 -1.24 -16.33
C GLN A 86 -0.52 -0.14 -16.39
N ILE A 87 0.37 -0.06 -15.39
CA ILE A 87 1.51 0.86 -15.39
C ILE A 87 2.45 0.52 -16.56
N ALA A 88 2.83 -0.74 -16.71
CA ALA A 88 3.71 -1.18 -17.80
C ALA A 88 3.13 -0.92 -19.20
N ARG A 89 1.80 -0.94 -19.34
CA ARG A 89 1.12 -0.56 -20.60
C ARG A 89 1.22 0.94 -20.87
N ILE A 90 1.14 1.79 -19.86
CA ILE A 90 1.35 3.23 -20.01
C ILE A 90 2.80 3.51 -20.43
N GLU A 91 3.77 2.87 -19.77
CA GLU A 91 5.19 2.95 -20.14
C GLU A 91 5.41 2.53 -21.60
N SER A 92 4.77 1.43 -22.03
CA SER A 92 4.85 0.96 -23.43
C SER A 92 4.23 1.95 -24.42
N ILE A 93 3.16 2.66 -24.05
CA ILE A 93 2.60 3.74 -24.88
C ILE A 93 3.58 4.91 -24.95
N ASN A 94 4.20 5.31 -23.84
CA ASN A 94 5.17 6.39 -23.82
C ASN A 94 6.41 6.06 -24.68
N ASP A 95 6.91 4.83 -24.59
CA ASP A 95 8.00 4.33 -25.44
C ASP A 95 7.63 4.42 -26.93
N GLU A 96 6.39 4.08 -27.28
CA GLU A 96 5.90 4.19 -28.66
C GLU A 96 5.76 5.66 -29.11
N LEU A 97 5.33 6.57 -28.22
CA LEU A 97 5.26 8.01 -28.51
C LEU A 97 6.67 8.60 -28.72
N ILE A 98 7.66 8.19 -27.93
CA ILE A 98 9.06 8.56 -28.12
C ILE A 98 9.59 8.02 -29.46
N ARG A 99 9.33 6.74 -29.76
CA ARG A 99 9.73 6.11 -31.02
C ARG A 99 9.20 6.86 -32.25
N ARG A 100 8.01 7.46 -32.12
CA ARG A 100 7.37 8.30 -33.14
C ARG A 100 7.80 9.77 -33.13
N ASN A 101 8.71 10.16 -32.25
CA ASN A 101 9.15 11.55 -32.03
C ASN A 101 7.98 12.50 -31.68
N LEU A 102 6.97 12.00 -30.96
CA LEU A 102 5.81 12.79 -30.54
C LEU A 102 5.99 13.42 -29.15
N ILE A 103 6.83 12.81 -28.32
CA ILE A 103 7.23 13.32 -27.00
C ILE A 103 8.73 13.09 -26.80
N SER A 104 9.33 13.80 -25.85
CA SER A 104 10.72 13.56 -25.43
C SER A 104 10.82 12.56 -24.27
N GLU A 105 12.01 12.01 -24.05
CA GLU A 105 12.33 11.22 -22.84
C GLU A 105 12.04 11.99 -21.54
N GLN A 106 12.23 13.32 -21.57
CA GLN A 106 11.94 14.18 -20.42
C GLN A 106 10.44 14.26 -20.13
N ASP A 107 9.61 14.33 -21.18
CA ASP A 107 8.16 14.36 -21.05
C ASP A 107 7.63 13.02 -20.52
N LYS A 108 8.17 11.90 -21.01
CA LYS A 108 7.88 10.55 -20.50
C LYS A 108 8.16 10.47 -19.00
N LEU A 109 9.37 10.85 -18.58
CA LEU A 109 9.78 10.77 -17.18
C LEU A 109 8.88 11.62 -16.27
N GLN A 110 8.51 12.83 -16.72
CA GLN A 110 7.59 13.70 -15.98
C GLN A 110 6.20 13.09 -15.87
N GLU A 111 5.66 12.53 -16.95
CA GLU A 111 4.34 11.89 -16.94
C GLU A 111 4.31 10.66 -16.03
N GLU A 112 5.32 9.80 -16.09
CA GLU A 112 5.42 8.58 -15.28
C GLU A 112 5.62 8.91 -13.79
N THR A 113 6.48 9.89 -13.49
CA THR A 113 6.68 10.35 -12.10
C THR A 113 5.38 10.91 -11.53
N LYS A 114 4.69 11.77 -12.29
CA LYS A 114 3.40 12.34 -11.89
C LYS A 114 2.34 11.25 -11.66
N LEU A 115 2.29 10.23 -12.52
CA LEU A 115 1.38 9.10 -12.34
C LEU A 115 1.68 8.36 -11.03
N MET A 116 2.95 8.05 -10.75
CA MET A 116 3.34 7.38 -9.51
C MET A 116 3.02 8.21 -8.26
N GLU A 117 3.21 9.53 -8.31
CA GLU A 117 2.80 10.44 -7.24
C GLU A 117 1.27 10.43 -7.03
N GLU A 118 0.49 10.45 -8.11
CA GLU A 118 -0.98 10.37 -8.05
C GLU A 118 -1.47 9.03 -7.49
N ILE A 119 -0.81 7.92 -7.85
CA ILE A 119 -1.07 6.58 -7.32
C ILE A 119 -0.79 6.56 -5.81
N ASN A 120 0.42 6.98 -5.40
CA ASN A 120 0.84 6.97 -4.00
C ASN A 120 -0.04 7.85 -3.11
N LYS A 121 -0.52 8.99 -3.63
CA LYS A 121 -1.43 9.88 -2.91
C LYS A 121 -2.82 9.28 -2.70
N LYS A 122 -3.26 8.41 -3.59
CA LYS A 122 -4.61 7.81 -3.51
C LYS A 122 -4.62 6.50 -2.71
N ASP A 123 -3.49 5.83 -2.62
CA ASP A 123 -3.36 4.53 -1.95
C ASP A 123 -3.25 4.70 -0.43
N ILE A 124 -4.30 4.28 0.29
CA ILE A 124 -4.38 4.40 1.76
C ILE A 124 -3.36 3.48 2.46
N GLU A 125 -2.93 2.39 1.81
CA GLU A 125 -1.91 1.51 2.39
C GLU A 125 -0.59 2.26 2.60
N ASN A 126 -0.21 3.11 1.65
CA ASN A 126 1.01 3.91 1.72
C ASN A 126 0.92 5.00 2.80
N GLU A 127 -0.26 5.59 3.03
CA GLU A 127 -0.45 6.53 4.15
C GLU A 127 -0.29 5.84 5.51
N THR A 128 -0.70 4.57 5.61
CA THR A 128 -0.62 3.80 6.86
C THR A 128 0.84 3.39 7.15
N GLN A 129 1.60 3.00 6.13
CA GLN A 129 3.02 2.62 6.30
C GLN A 129 3.94 3.82 6.58
N GLN A 130 3.65 5.03 6.08
CA GLN A 130 4.47 6.22 6.37
C GLN A 130 4.34 6.73 7.82
N LYS A 131 3.20 6.48 8.48
CA LYS A 131 3.01 6.84 9.90
C LYS A 131 3.75 5.91 10.85
N ASP A 132 3.79 4.61 10.57
CA ASP A 132 4.52 3.64 11.41
C ASP A 132 6.06 3.75 11.32
N GLY A 133 6.58 4.47 10.32
CA GLY A 133 8.03 4.62 10.09
C GLY A 133 8.69 5.84 10.74
N THR A 134 7.92 6.80 11.27
CA THR A 134 8.44 8.16 11.59
C THR A 134 8.28 8.58 13.06
N GLU A 135 7.60 7.81 13.92
CA GLU A 135 7.36 8.19 15.33
C GLU A 135 8.19 7.40 16.37
N GLY A 136 9.22 6.66 15.95
CA GLY A 136 9.99 5.76 16.84
C GLY A 136 11.37 6.24 17.33
N LYS A 137 11.75 7.50 17.09
CA LYS A 137 13.08 8.03 17.45
C LYS A 137 12.99 9.48 17.91
N GLU A 138 12.60 9.70 19.16
CA GLU A 138 12.97 10.84 19.98
C GLU A 138 12.27 10.67 21.34
N GLU A 139 12.90 11.10 22.43
CA GLU A 139 12.45 11.01 23.84
C GLU A 139 12.90 9.78 24.67
N GLU A 140 14.21 9.63 24.86
CA GLU A 140 14.78 8.94 26.03
C GLU A 140 15.82 9.83 26.73
N GLU A 141 15.46 11.07 27.06
CA GLU A 141 16.26 11.93 27.95
C GLU A 141 15.32 12.82 28.78
N LYS A 142 15.01 12.39 30.01
CA LYS A 142 14.94 13.26 31.21
C LYS A 142 14.40 12.51 32.43
N ALA A 143 15.08 12.76 33.55
CA ALA A 143 14.65 12.64 34.95
C ALA A 143 15.33 11.51 35.74
N ASN A 144 16.59 11.73 36.10
CA ASN A 144 17.16 11.15 37.32
C ASN A 144 17.91 12.25 38.08
N GLY A 145 17.25 12.80 39.10
CA GLY A 145 17.76 13.81 40.01
C GLY A 145 16.76 13.96 41.16
N GLU A 146 17.28 14.01 42.39
CA GLU A 146 16.56 13.97 43.69
C GLU A 146 16.26 12.52 44.12
N GLY A 147 16.96 11.86 45.06
CA GLY A 147 17.74 12.30 46.22
C GLY A 147 16.92 12.06 47.48
N GLU A 148 17.19 10.99 48.23
CA GLU A 148 16.94 10.84 49.68
C GLU A 148 17.44 9.46 50.20
N ASP A 149 18.69 9.48 50.67
CA ASP A 149 19.28 8.78 51.83
C ASP A 149 18.64 7.47 52.35
N GLU A 150 19.23 6.32 51.99
CA GLU A 150 18.97 5.00 52.60
C GLU A 150 19.90 4.76 53.79
N GLY A 151 19.34 4.81 55.00
CA GLY A 151 20.00 4.36 56.23
C GLY A 151 19.77 2.86 56.47
N GLU A 152 20.75 2.03 56.11
CA GLU A 152 20.81 0.61 56.47
C GLU A 152 21.11 0.43 57.96
N GLY A 153 20.24 -0.29 58.68
CA GLY A 153 20.43 -0.66 60.08
C GLY A 153 20.01 -2.11 60.32
N GLU A 154 20.92 -3.05 60.08
CA GLU A 154 20.78 -4.45 60.48
C GLU A 154 20.96 -4.59 62.00
N GLY A 155 19.92 -5.06 62.70
CA GLY A 155 19.92 -5.27 64.14
C GLY A 155 19.08 -6.49 64.56
N LYS A 156 19.80 -7.55 64.91
CA LYS A 156 19.34 -8.87 65.39
C LYS A 156 18.26 -8.81 66.49
N GLY A 157 17.33 -9.76 66.48
CA GLY A 157 16.45 -10.01 67.63
C GLY A 157 15.59 -11.26 67.47
N GLU A 158 16.04 -12.34 68.09
CA GLU A 158 15.43 -13.67 68.21
C GLU A 158 14.03 -13.62 68.84
N GLY A 159 13.13 -14.54 68.47
CA GLY A 159 11.83 -14.63 69.14
C GLY A 159 10.92 -15.72 68.58
N GLU A 160 11.03 -16.89 69.19
CA GLU A 160 10.24 -18.12 69.03
C GLU A 160 8.71 -17.92 68.98
N GLY A 161 8.00 -18.87 68.34
CA GLY A 161 6.58 -19.07 68.65
C GLY A 161 5.75 -19.77 67.59
N VAL A 162 5.83 -21.09 67.56
CA VAL A 162 5.08 -22.03 66.69
C VAL A 162 3.61 -22.15 67.16
N TYR A 163 2.67 -22.42 66.25
CA TYR A 163 1.81 -23.63 66.21
C TYR A 163 0.47 -23.42 65.48
N LEU A 164 0.34 -24.22 64.41
CA LEU A 164 -0.81 -24.56 63.54
C LEU A 164 -1.32 -23.48 62.57
#